data_AF-A0A2J5Q9B2-F1
#
_entry.id   AF-A0A2J5Q9B2-F1
#
_cell.length_a   1.000
_cell.length_b   1.000
_cell.length_c   1.000
_cell.angle_alpha   90.00
_cell.angle_beta   90.00
_cell.angle_gamma   90.00
#
_symmetry.space_group_name_H-M   'P 1'
#
loop_
_entity.id
_entity.type
_entity.pdbx_description
1 polymer ?
#
loop_
_entity_poly.entity_id
_entity_poly.type
_entity_poly.pdbx_seq_one_letter_code
_entity_poly.pdbx_strand_id
1 'polypeptide(L)'
;MNVTLKETLVARGLVLNPWTGFYFLQSLFINLALGYDFSLLYTVAFTCVLHLLWRSFPRAQKVAIGAYSLLAAMYYPFGQAYGAPNFNTLLALHATNIEESTEILTIFPWYNYL
;
A
#
# COMPACT_ATOMS: atom_id res chain seq x y z
N MET A 1 40.49 -9.88 11.40
CA MET A 1 39.13 -9.29 11.36
C MET A 1 38.56 -9.36 12.76
N ASN A 2 38.40 -8.21 13.44
CA ASN A 2 38.13 -8.15 14.88
C ASN A 2 36.74 -8.71 15.21
N VAL A 3 36.67 -9.68 16.13
CA VAL A 3 35.42 -10.39 16.52
C VAL A 3 34.36 -9.39 17.02
N THR A 4 34.80 -8.34 17.70
CA THR A 4 33.98 -7.21 18.16
C THR A 4 33.25 -6.48 17.03
N LEU A 5 33.87 -6.28 15.85
CA LEU A 5 33.19 -5.64 14.72
C LEU A 5 32.09 -6.53 14.12
N LYS A 6 32.30 -7.86 14.11
CA LYS A 6 31.29 -8.83 13.68
C LYS A 6 30.10 -8.83 14.63
N GLU A 7 30.35 -8.88 15.93
CA GLU A 7 29.29 -8.84 16.95
C GLU A 7 28.52 -7.51 16.94
N THR A 8 29.20 -6.38 16.71
CA THR A 8 28.54 -5.07 16.62
C THR A 8 27.63 -4.98 15.39
N LEU A 9 28.02 -5.55 14.24
CA LEU A 9 27.18 -5.61 13.03
C LEU A 9 25.99 -6.56 13.20
N VAL A 10 26.18 -7.69 13.87
CA VAL A 10 25.12 -8.66 14.20
C VAL A 10 24.13 -8.05 15.19
N ALA A 11 24.61 -7.37 16.24
CA ALA A 11 23.78 -6.66 17.21
C ALA A 11 22.98 -5.52 16.56
N ARG A 12 23.56 -4.82 15.57
CA ARG A 12 22.85 -3.78 14.79
C ARG A 12 21.77 -4.36 13.87
N GLY A 13 21.86 -5.65 13.52
CA GLY A 13 20.82 -6.38 12.78
C GLY A 13 19.65 -6.86 13.65
N LEU A 14 19.83 -6.93 14.98
CA LEU A 14 18.82 -7.35 15.95
C LEU A 14 17.95 -6.20 16.48
N VAL A 15 18.39 -4.96 16.31
CA VAL A 15 17.56 -3.79 16.63
C VAL A 15 16.49 -3.68 15.55
N LEU A 16 15.28 -4.13 15.89
CA LEU A 16 14.10 -3.90 15.08
C LEU A 16 13.98 -2.40 14.82
N ASN A 17 14.20 -2.03 13.57
CA ASN A 17 14.12 -0.64 13.17
C ASN A 17 12.66 -0.17 13.34
N PRO A 18 12.34 0.85 14.14
CA PRO A 18 10.96 1.31 14.35
C PRO A 18 10.23 1.66 13.03
N TRP A 19 10.98 1.96 11.97
CA TRP A 19 10.44 2.18 10.62
C TRP A 19 9.75 0.95 10.01
N THR A 20 10.09 -0.28 10.44
CA THR A 20 9.39 -1.50 9.97
C THR A 20 7.94 -1.53 10.44
N GLY A 21 7.68 -1.06 11.66
CA GLY A 21 6.32 -0.92 12.20
C GLY A 21 5.50 0.09 11.39
N PHE A 22 6.10 1.20 10.98
CA PHE A 22 5.44 2.18 10.12
C PHE A 22 5.11 1.62 8.73
N TYR A 23 6.01 0.85 8.11
CA TYR A 23 5.69 0.18 6.85
C TYR A 23 4.57 -0.84 7.01
N PHE A 24 4.52 -1.53 8.16
CA PHE A 24 3.44 -2.45 8.49
C PHE A 24 2.09 -1.76 8.61
N LEU A 25 2.00 -0.71 9.41
CA LEU A 25 0.78 0.07 9.55
C LEU A 25 0.36 0.71 8.22
N GLN A 26 1.31 1.25 7.46
CA GLN A 26 1.03 1.81 6.14
C GLN A 26 0.46 0.76 5.18
N SER A 27 1.04 -0.43 5.16
CA SER A 27 0.58 -1.55 4.32
C SER A 27 -0.81 -2.01 4.73
N LEU A 28 -1.08 -2.07 6.03
CA LEU A 28 -2.38 -2.43 6.58
C LEU A 28 -3.44 -1.41 6.16
N PHE A 29 -3.17 -0.12 6.36
CA PHE A 29 -4.10 0.94 5.99
C PHE A 29 -4.37 1.01 4.50
N ILE A 30 -3.36 0.78 3.65
CA ILE A 30 -3.55 0.72 2.19
C ILE A 30 -4.52 -0.43 1.85
N ASN A 31 -4.31 -1.63 2.39
CA ASN A 31 -5.18 -2.77 2.10
C ASN A 31 -6.63 -2.52 2.55
N LEU A 32 -6.80 -2.02 3.77
CA LEU A 32 -8.13 -1.69 4.30
C LEU A 32 -8.80 -0.56 3.52
N ALA A 33 -8.03 0.46 3.13
CA ALA A 33 -8.57 1.58 2.39
C ALA A 33 -9.01 1.17 0.98
N LEU A 34 -8.32 0.21 0.37
CA LEU A 34 -8.74 -0.40 -0.89
C LEU A 34 -9.99 -1.29 -0.75
N GLY A 35 -10.55 -1.47 0.44
CA GLY A 35 -11.77 -2.27 0.67
C GLY A 35 -11.51 -3.77 0.82
N TYR A 36 -10.25 -4.20 0.99
CA TYR A 36 -9.96 -5.59 1.34
C TYR A 36 -10.24 -5.86 2.81
N ASP A 37 -10.71 -7.07 3.10
CA ASP A 37 -10.82 -7.56 4.47
C ASP A 37 -9.46 -7.61 5.17
N PHE A 38 -9.48 -7.54 6.49
CA PHE A 38 -8.28 -7.64 7.30
C PHE A 38 -7.54 -8.96 7.03
N SER A 39 -6.35 -8.84 6.42
CA SER A 39 -5.48 -9.97 6.11
C SER A 39 -4.05 -9.67 6.53
N LEU A 40 -3.57 -10.42 7.53
CA LEU A 40 -2.18 -10.35 7.98
C LEU A 40 -1.21 -10.77 6.89
N LEU A 41 -1.57 -11.77 6.08
CA LEU A 41 -0.70 -12.29 5.03
C LEU A 41 -0.42 -11.21 3.98
N TYR A 42 -1.45 -10.51 3.49
CA TYR A 42 -1.26 -9.44 2.50
C TYR A 42 -0.48 -8.26 3.08
N THR A 43 -0.77 -7.92 4.33
CA THR A 43 -0.04 -6.85 5.03
C THR A 43 1.43 -7.19 5.16
N VAL A 44 1.77 -8.38 5.67
CA VAL A 44 3.16 -8.83 5.82
C VAL A 44 3.85 -8.91 4.46
N ALA A 45 3.22 -9.52 3.45
CA ALA A 45 3.81 -9.65 2.12
C ALA A 45 4.14 -8.27 1.51
N PHE A 46 3.23 -7.31 1.59
CA PHE A 46 3.46 -5.96 1.07
C PHE A 46 4.57 -5.23 1.85
N THR A 47 4.64 -5.41 3.18
CA THR A 47 5.76 -4.85 3.97
C THR A 47 7.10 -5.42 3.58
N CYS A 48 7.18 -6.73 3.32
CA CYS A 48 8.41 -7.37 2.87
C CYS A 48 8.87 -6.80 1.52
N VAL A 49 7.92 -6.59 0.59
CA VAL A 49 8.21 -5.94 -0.70
C VAL A 49 8.73 -4.52 -0.50
N LEU A 50 8.08 -3.70 0.34
CA LEU A 50 8.53 -2.34 0.64
C LEU A 50 9.92 -2.33 1.30
N HIS A 51 10.20 -3.29 2.17
CA HIS A 51 11.50 -3.39 2.85
C HIS A 51 12.61 -3.84 1.89
N LEU A 52 12.31 -4.78 0.99
CA LEU A 52 13.21 -5.17 -0.10
C LEU A 52 13.50 -3.97 -1.00
N LEU A 53 12.46 -3.23 -1.38
CA LEU A 53 12.57 -2.07 -2.27
C LEU A 53 13.37 -0.93 -1.62
N TRP A 54 13.24 -0.74 -0.30
CA TRP A 54 14.10 0.18 0.44
C TRP A 54 15.58 -0.20 0.34
N ARG A 55 15.88 -1.50 0.49
CA ARG A 55 17.26 -2.01 0.48
C ARG A 55 17.91 -1.91 -0.90
N SER A 56 17.15 -2.16 -1.96
CA SER A 56 17.66 -2.15 -3.34
C SER A 56 17.57 -0.78 -4.01
N PHE A 57 16.41 -0.10 -3.89
CA PHE A 57 16.11 1.13 -4.62
C PHE A 57 15.29 2.12 -3.75
N PRO A 58 15.93 2.84 -2.80
CA PRO A 58 15.23 3.65 -1.80
C PRO A 58 14.39 4.80 -2.40
N ARG A 59 14.77 5.32 -3.58
CA ARG A 59 13.96 6.33 -4.29
C ARG A 59 12.68 5.72 -4.86
N ALA A 60 12.76 4.54 -5.47
CA ALA A 60 11.61 3.83 -6.01
C ALA A 60 10.63 3.46 -4.89
N GLN A 61 11.14 3.07 -3.72
CA GLN A 61 10.29 2.80 -2.56
C GLN A 61 9.46 4.02 -2.14
N LYS A 62 10.07 5.20 -2.05
CA LYS A 62 9.34 6.43 -1.71
C LYS A 62 8.24 6.76 -2.72
N VAL A 63 8.53 6.60 -4.01
CA VAL A 63 7.55 6.78 -5.08
C VAL A 63 6.42 5.75 -4.96
N ALA A 64 6.75 4.48 -4.72
CA ALA A 64 5.76 3.43 -4.54
C ALA A 64 4.83 3.73 -3.34
N ILE A 65 5.39 4.10 -2.19
CA ILE A 65 4.59 4.49 -1.02
C ILE A 65 3.67 5.65 -1.35
N GLY A 66 4.18 6.72 -1.98
CA GLY A 66 3.36 7.86 -2.37
C GLY A 66 2.24 7.48 -3.34
N ALA A 67 2.55 6.68 -4.35
CA ALA A 67 1.58 6.24 -5.35
C ALA A 67 0.48 5.35 -4.75
N TYR A 68 0.84 4.34 -3.95
CA TYR A 68 -0.14 3.46 -3.30
C TYR A 68 -0.97 4.19 -2.25
N SER A 69 -0.39 5.14 -1.51
CA SER A 69 -1.15 5.98 -0.58
C SER A 69 -2.15 6.88 -1.29
N LEU A 70 -1.76 7.49 -2.42
CA LEU A 70 -2.65 8.31 -3.23
C LEU A 70 -3.78 7.47 -3.84
N LEU A 71 -3.46 6.31 -4.41
CA LEU A 71 -4.45 5.37 -4.96
C LEU A 71 -5.42 4.91 -3.87
N ALA A 72 -4.92 4.53 -2.70
CA ALA A 72 -5.74 4.14 -1.56
C ALA A 72 -6.66 5.29 -1.12
N ALA A 73 -6.16 6.52 -1.04
CA ALA A 73 -6.97 7.68 -0.70
C ALA A 73 -8.07 7.92 -1.74
N MET A 74 -7.75 7.91 -3.04
CA MET A 74 -8.73 8.15 -4.12
C MET A 74 -9.78 7.03 -4.22
N TYR A 75 -9.36 5.78 -4.01
CA TYR A 75 -10.24 4.63 -4.09
C TYR A 75 -11.05 4.40 -2.82
N TYR A 76 -10.64 4.95 -1.69
CA TYR A 76 -11.27 4.69 -0.39
C TYR A 76 -12.81 4.75 -0.40
N PRO A 77 -13.45 5.80 -0.94
CA PRO A 77 -14.90 5.89 -0.99
C PRO A 77 -15.54 4.80 -1.86
N PHE A 78 -14.88 4.45 -2.97
CA PHE A 78 -15.32 3.35 -3.83
C PHE A 78 -15.14 2.00 -3.15
N GLY A 79 -14.03 1.79 -2.43
CA GLY A 79 -13.78 0.57 -1.66
C GLY A 79 -14.85 0.30 -0.62
N GLN A 80 -15.38 1.35 0.04
CA GLN A 80 -16.46 1.19 1.01
C GLN A 80 -17.83 0.89 0.37
N ALA A 81 -18.11 1.45 -0.81
CA ALA A 81 -19.40 1.31 -1.47
C ALA A 81 -19.50 0.07 -2.41
N TYR A 82 -18.39 -0.29 -3.06
CA TYR A 82 -18.34 -1.29 -4.13
C TYR A 82 -17.36 -2.44 -3.84
N GLY A 83 -16.59 -2.36 -2.75
CA GLY A 83 -15.65 -3.39 -2.33
C GLY A 83 -14.28 -3.30 -2.98
N ALA A 84 -13.46 -4.32 -2.75
CA ALA A 84 -12.06 -4.36 -3.19
C ALA A 84 -11.89 -4.42 -4.72
N PRO A 85 -10.82 -3.81 -5.27
CA PRO A 85 -10.52 -3.91 -6.68
C PRO A 85 -10.16 -5.34 -7.08
N ASN A 86 -10.74 -5.82 -8.18
CA ASN A 86 -10.53 -7.17 -8.71
C ASN A 86 -10.33 -7.15 -10.23
N PHE A 87 -10.24 -8.33 -10.86
CA PHE A 87 -10.07 -8.41 -12.32
C PHE A 87 -11.19 -7.70 -13.11
N ASN A 88 -12.43 -7.74 -12.62
CA ASN A 88 -13.54 -7.04 -13.27
C ASN A 88 -13.35 -5.52 -13.21
N THR A 89 -12.78 -4.98 -12.13
CA THR A 89 -12.46 -3.54 -12.05
C THR A 89 -11.37 -3.12 -13.04
N LEU A 90 -10.42 -4.01 -13.36
CA LEU A 90 -9.40 -3.75 -14.39
C LEU A 90 -9.99 -3.81 -15.80
N LEU A 91 -10.90 -4.76 -16.05
CA LEU A 91 -11.62 -4.86 -17.31
C LEU A 91 -12.53 -3.64 -17.52
N ALA A 92 -13.22 -3.20 -16.46
CA ALA A 92 -14.02 -1.98 -16.48
C ALA A 92 -13.14 -0.77 -16.80
N LEU A 93 -12.01 -0.58 -16.10
CA LEU A 93 -11.08 0.52 -16.37
C LEU A 93 -10.54 0.51 -17.81
N HIS A 94 -10.30 -0.66 -18.38
CA HIS A 94 -9.84 -0.79 -19.76
C HIS A 94 -10.96 -0.52 -20.78
N ALA A 95 -12.19 -0.91 -20.48
CA ALA A 95 -13.33 -0.74 -21.37
C ALA A 95 -14.01 0.64 -21.26
N THR A 96 -13.74 1.39 -20.19
CA THR A 96 -14.39 2.69 -19.94
C THR A 96 -13.99 3.76 -20.93
N ASN A 97 -14.98 4.55 -21.35
CA ASN A 97 -14.79 5.74 -22.17
C ASN A 97 -14.84 7.04 -21.32
N ILE A 98 -14.67 8.20 -21.97
CA ILE A 98 -14.68 9.51 -21.28
C ILE A 98 -16.06 9.83 -20.69
N GLU A 99 -17.14 9.49 -21.39
CA GLU A 99 -18.52 9.76 -20.96
C GLU A 99 -18.84 8.99 -19.69
N GLU A 100 -18.60 7.67 -19.67
CA GLU A 100 -18.77 6.79 -18.51
C GLU A 100 -17.90 7.25 -17.32
N SER A 101 -16.68 7.73 -17.59
CA SER A 101 -15.81 8.28 -16.54
C SER A 101 -16.41 9.53 -15.90
N THR A 102 -17.07 10.40 -16.69
CA THR A 102 -17.74 11.59 -16.14
C THR A 102 -18.98 11.24 -15.33
N GLU A 103 -19.75 10.24 -15.75
CA GLU A 103 -20.90 9.74 -14.99
C GLU A 103 -20.47 9.20 -13.63
N ILE A 104 -19.39 8.41 -13.58
CA ILE A 104 -18.84 7.87 -12.33
C ILE A 104 -18.45 8.99 -11.34
N LEU A 105 -17.94 10.12 -11.83
CA LEU A 105 -17.60 11.27 -10.96
C LEU A 105 -18.84 11.92 -10.33
N THR A 106 -20.00 11.85 -10.98
CA THR A 106 -21.26 12.38 -10.42
C THR A 106 -21.81 11.53 -9.28
N ILE A 107 -21.56 10.22 -9.31
CA ILE A 107 -22.01 9.25 -8.31
C ILE A 107 -20.92 8.93 -7.26
N PHE A 108 -19.82 9.68 -7.28
CA PHE A 108 -18.71 9.47 -6.36
C PHE A 108 -19.19 9.62 -4.90
N PRO A 109 -18.98 8.62 -4.03
CA PRO A 109 -19.53 8.62 -2.67
C PRO A 109 -18.72 9.48 -1.70
N TRP A 110 -18.73 10.80 -1.90
CA TRP A 110 -17.95 11.78 -1.12
C TRP A 110 -18.16 11.69 0.40
N TYR A 111 -19.36 11.28 0.83
CA TYR A 111 -19.70 11.14 2.25
C TYR A 111 -18.82 10.13 2.98
N ASN A 112 -18.19 9.16 2.28
CA ASN A 112 -17.30 8.20 2.93
C ASN A 112 -16.01 8.84 3.47
N TYR A 113 -15.64 10.04 3.01
CA TYR A 113 -14.49 10.78 3.58
C TYR A 113 -14.82 11.57 4.85
N LEU A 114 -16.10 11.82 5.13
CA LEU A 114 -16.59 12.61 6.27
C LEU A 114 -16.80 11.70 7.50
#